data_AF-A0A2D6XKE6-F1
#
_entry.id   AF-A0A2D6XKE6-F1
#
_cell.length_a   1.000
_cell.length_b   1.000
_cell.length_c   1.000
_cell.angle_alpha   90.00
_cell.angle_beta   90.00
_cell.angle_gamma   90.00
#
_symmetry.space_group_name_H-M   'P 1'
#
loop_
_entity.id
_entity.type
_entity.pdbx_description
1 polymer ?
#
loop_
_entity_poly.entity_id
_entity_poly.type
_entity_poly.pdbx_seq_one_letter_code
_entity_poly.pdbx_strand_id
1 'polypeptide(L)'
;MSQPKHNHLVRNIPNTEENRKFIKKVNKMSKESDSIWKLFIKYRKPKEGFHYGSGGSLKCKNANAFSVYIDDRRPHRDRPSERHRSNLFGQVCELEEENEKLKKELAIFKNPYMEWSLGDIEDELFEVKEKIVEDFLREFVDKEIWENERDYRKIVQEKYELLSQAIIYKQEGLEGGLNETYNS
;
A
#
# COMPACT_ATOMS: atom_id res chain seq x y z
N MET A 1 -9.19 13.06 3.83
CA MET A 1 -9.58 12.66 5.21
C MET A 1 -9.10 13.72 6.20
N SER A 2 -9.96 14.21 7.11
CA SER A 2 -9.59 15.18 8.15
C SER A 2 -8.63 14.54 9.14
N GLN A 3 -7.41 15.08 9.28
CA GLN A 3 -6.47 14.54 10.26
C GLN A 3 -7.04 14.67 11.69
N PRO A 4 -6.82 13.66 12.56
CA PRO A 4 -7.31 13.69 13.93
C PRO A 4 -6.75 14.93 14.65
N LYS A 5 -7.66 15.71 15.24
CA LYS A 5 -7.40 17.05 15.79
C LYS A 5 -6.40 17.07 16.96
N HIS A 6 -6.05 15.92 17.54
CA HIS A 6 -5.22 15.84 18.75
C HIS A 6 -4.28 14.60 18.77
N ASN A 7 -2.98 14.83 18.96
CA ASN A 7 -1.93 13.79 19.06
C ASN A 7 -1.74 13.19 20.47
N HIS A 8 -2.80 12.91 21.24
CA HIS A 8 -2.65 12.23 22.54
C HIS A 8 -3.20 10.81 22.51
N LEU A 9 -2.58 9.89 23.26
CA LEU A 9 -3.08 8.54 23.47
C LEU A 9 -4.31 8.54 24.39
N VAL A 10 -4.19 9.23 25.52
CA VAL A 10 -5.24 9.31 26.54
C VAL A 10 -5.26 10.71 27.13
N ARG A 11 -6.46 11.25 27.42
CA ARG A 11 -6.66 12.58 28.01
C ARG A 11 -7.29 12.52 29.39
N ASN A 12 -7.09 13.58 30.16
CA ASN A 12 -7.78 13.84 31.44
C ASN A 12 -7.55 12.78 32.52
N ILE A 13 -6.38 12.13 32.53
CA ILE A 13 -6.00 11.20 33.59
C ILE A 13 -5.83 11.99 34.90
N PRO A 14 -6.46 11.59 36.02
CA PRO A 14 -6.27 12.27 37.31
C PRO A 14 -4.79 12.35 37.71
N ASN A 15 -4.36 13.51 38.20
CA ASN A 15 -2.96 13.76 38.55
C ASN A 15 -2.58 13.17 39.93
N THR A 16 -2.69 11.84 40.07
CA THR A 16 -2.29 11.09 41.27
C THR A 16 -0.86 10.58 41.16
N GLU A 17 -0.22 10.30 42.31
CA GLU A 17 1.13 9.73 42.31
C GLU A 17 1.17 8.33 41.70
N GLU A 18 0.12 7.53 41.92
CA GLU A 18 -0.05 6.21 41.33
C GLU A 18 -0.03 6.26 39.80
N ASN A 19 -0.84 7.14 39.19
CA ASN A 19 -0.89 7.28 37.74
C ASN A 19 0.46 7.75 37.18
N ARG A 20 1.16 8.65 37.88
CA ARG A 20 2.51 9.09 37.48
C ARG A 20 3.52 7.94 37.56
N LYS A 21 3.46 7.13 38.62
CA LYS A 21 4.33 5.96 38.81
C LYS A 21 4.06 4.90 37.76
N PHE A 22 2.80 4.69 37.37
CA PHE A 22 2.44 3.78 36.30
C PHE A 22 3.10 4.17 34.97
N ILE A 23 2.98 5.43 34.55
CA ILE A 23 3.64 5.91 33.33
C ILE A 23 5.17 5.76 33.42
N LYS A 24 5.76 6.04 34.58
CA LYS A 24 7.20 5.80 34.81
C LYS A 24 7.58 4.31 34.66
N LYS A 25 6.75 3.40 35.18
CA LYS A 25 6.93 1.94 35.04
C LYS A 25 6.87 1.52 33.58
N VAL A 26 5.88 2.00 32.83
CA VAL A 26 5.77 1.72 31.38
C VAL A 26 6.99 2.24 30.62
N ASN A 27 7.45 3.46 30.92
CA ASN A 27 8.68 3.99 30.31
C ASN A 27 9.93 3.19 30.66
N LYS A 28 10.01 2.61 31.87
CA LYS A 28 11.09 1.72 32.27
C LYS A 28 11.06 0.42 31.45
N MET A 29 9.89 -0.21 31.30
CA MET A 29 9.71 -1.40 30.47
C MET A 29 9.99 -1.12 28.99
N SER A 30 9.54 0.03 28.48
CA SER A 30 9.85 0.48 27.12
C SER A 30 11.36 0.64 26.92
N LYS A 31 12.07 1.08 27.98
CA LYS A 31 13.53 1.18 27.94
C LYS A 31 14.24 -0.16 27.96
N GLU A 32 13.75 -1.11 28.76
CA GLU A 32 14.32 -2.46 28.88
C GLU A 32 14.08 -3.31 27.63
N SER A 33 13.11 -2.93 26.79
CA SER A 33 12.81 -3.56 25.50
C SER A 33 13.43 -2.84 24.29
N ASP A 34 14.36 -1.89 24.53
CA ASP A 34 15.02 -1.09 23.48
C ASP A 34 14.06 -0.37 22.52
N SER A 35 12.84 -0.03 22.99
CA SER A 35 11.88 0.72 22.21
C SER A 35 12.35 2.16 21.95
N ILE A 36 12.18 2.61 20.70
CA ILE A 36 12.38 4.00 20.28
C ILE A 36 11.28 4.94 20.79
N TRP A 37 10.20 4.40 21.36
CA TRP A 37 9.06 5.18 21.82
C TRP A 37 9.04 5.32 23.34
N LYS A 38 8.57 6.48 23.81
CA LYS A 38 8.29 6.72 25.23
C LYS A 38 6.96 7.44 25.40
N LEU A 39 6.36 7.25 26.56
CA LEU A 39 5.20 8.01 26.99
C LEU A 39 5.64 9.34 27.60
N PHE A 40 5.06 10.43 27.11
CA PHE A 40 5.27 11.78 27.60
C PHE A 40 4.00 12.34 28.24
N ILE A 41 4.14 12.94 29.43
CA ILE A 41 3.02 13.52 30.18
C ILE A 41 2.98 15.03 29.93
N LYS A 42 1.84 15.55 29.46
CA LYS A 42 1.52 16.99 29.55
C LYS A 42 0.50 17.22 30.65
N TYR A 43 0.83 18.04 31.63
CA TYR A 43 -0.08 18.40 32.72
C TYR A 43 -1.14 19.40 32.24
N ARG A 44 -2.40 19.10 32.52
CA ARG A 44 -3.61 19.79 32.01
C ARG A 44 -4.58 20.09 33.17
N LYS A 45 -5.63 20.87 32.88
CA LYS A 45 -6.65 21.29 33.86
C LYS A 45 -6.02 22.03 35.06
N PRO A 46 -5.81 23.35 34.96
CA PRO A 46 -5.21 24.09 36.06
C PRO A 46 -6.06 23.99 37.31
N LYS A 47 -5.39 23.98 38.45
CA LYS A 47 -6.01 24.28 39.74
C LYS A 47 -6.44 25.75 39.77
N GLU A 48 -7.35 26.07 40.67
CA GLU A 48 -7.83 27.44 40.86
C GLU A 48 -6.64 28.40 41.09
N GLY A 49 -6.69 29.55 40.41
CA GLY A 49 -5.63 30.56 40.44
C GLY A 49 -4.40 30.27 39.55
N PHE A 50 -4.37 29.16 38.81
CA PHE A 50 -3.26 28.86 37.89
C PHE A 50 -3.67 28.92 36.42
N HIS A 51 -2.72 29.27 35.55
CA HIS A 51 -2.92 29.36 34.11
C HIS A 51 -1.86 28.59 33.34
N TYR A 52 -2.16 28.27 32.09
CA TYR A 52 -1.20 27.64 31.19
C TYR A 52 -0.05 28.58 30.87
N GLY A 53 1.17 28.05 30.86
CA GLY A 53 2.34 28.78 30.36
C GLY A 53 2.48 28.68 28.84
N SER A 54 3.56 29.27 28.32
CA SER A 54 3.97 29.11 26.92
C SER A 54 4.16 27.61 26.61
N GLY A 55 3.52 27.14 25.53
CA GLY A 55 3.48 25.72 25.15
C GLY A 55 2.32 24.89 25.74
N GLY A 56 1.41 25.52 26.50
CA GLY A 56 0.14 24.91 26.91
C GLY A 56 0.24 23.80 27.96
N SER A 57 1.37 23.68 28.67
CA SER A 57 1.53 22.73 29.77
C SER A 57 1.57 23.45 31.13
N LEU A 58 1.12 22.75 32.17
CA LEU A 58 1.19 23.22 33.56
C LEU A 58 2.38 22.58 34.29
N LYS A 59 2.75 23.15 35.44
CA LYS A 59 3.61 22.46 36.43
C LYS A 59 2.80 21.33 37.08
N CYS A 60 3.45 20.19 37.37
CA CYS A 60 2.81 19.02 37.99
C CYS A 60 1.94 19.38 39.20
N LYS A 61 2.46 20.18 40.14
CA LYS A 61 1.73 20.59 41.37
C LYS A 61 0.48 21.45 41.12
N ASN A 62 0.41 22.13 39.97
CA ASN A 62 -0.64 23.09 39.63
C ASN A 62 -1.73 22.49 38.73
N ALA A 63 -1.68 21.19 38.45
CA ALA A 63 -2.57 20.51 37.53
C ALA A 63 -3.46 19.49 38.26
N ASN A 64 -4.73 19.42 37.86
CA ASN A 64 -5.68 18.42 38.33
C ASN A 64 -5.63 17.14 37.49
N ALA A 65 -5.16 17.23 36.25
CA ALA A 65 -5.08 16.09 35.35
C ALA A 65 -3.84 16.15 34.46
N PHE A 66 -3.63 15.10 33.68
CA PHE A 66 -2.66 15.09 32.60
C PHE A 66 -3.14 14.29 31.39
N SER A 67 -2.50 14.51 30.26
CA SER A 67 -2.69 13.73 29.03
C SER A 67 -1.37 13.04 28.68
N VAL A 68 -1.46 11.87 28.06
CA VAL A 68 -0.32 11.05 27.66
C VAL A 68 -0.15 11.11 26.15
N TYR A 69 1.09 11.32 25.72
CA TYR A 69 1.52 11.42 24.31
C TYR A 69 2.57 10.35 24.05
N ILE A 70 2.76 9.98 22.79
CA ILE A 70 3.94 9.25 22.34
C ILE A 70 4.98 10.28 21.91
N ASP A 71 6.22 10.11 22.35
CA ASP A 71 7.37 10.87 21.87
C ASP A 71 8.49 9.92 21.50
N ASP A 72 9.37 10.39 20.63
CA ASP A 72 10.58 9.68 20.25
C ASP A 72 11.59 9.75 21.40
N ARG A 73 12.18 8.61 21.75
CA ARG A 73 13.19 8.53 22.80
C ARG A 73 14.57 8.98 22.32
N ARG A 74 14.82 8.97 21.01
CA ARG A 74 16.11 9.36 20.41
C ARG A 74 16.46 10.81 20.75
N PRO A 75 17.76 11.12 20.90
CA PRO A 75 18.25 12.49 20.97
C PRO A 75 17.71 13.33 19.81
N HIS A 76 17.45 14.62 20.02
CA HIS A 76 16.80 15.47 19.01
C HIS A 76 17.54 15.45 17.65
N ARG A 77 18.88 15.40 17.68
CA ARG A 77 19.73 15.28 16.48
C ARG A 77 19.52 14.00 15.66
N ASP A 78 19.06 12.93 16.32
CA ASP A 78 18.85 11.61 15.72
C ASP A 78 17.37 11.37 15.37
N ARG A 79 16.49 12.34 15.69
CA ARG A 79 15.08 12.29 15.28
C ARG A 79 15.01 12.65 13.80
N PRO A 80 14.41 11.81 12.94
CA PRO A 80 14.16 12.18 11.56
C PRO A 80 13.29 13.44 11.58
N SER A 81 13.73 14.49 10.87
CA SER A 81 12.92 15.70 10.79
C SER A 81 11.58 15.35 10.15
N GLU A 82 10.48 15.89 10.66
CA GLU A 82 9.15 15.65 10.07
C GLU A 82 9.14 16.00 8.58
N ARG A 83 9.91 17.04 8.19
CA ARG A 83 10.16 17.41 6.81
C ARG A 83 10.84 16.30 6.01
N HIS A 84 11.90 15.69 6.54
CA HIS A 84 12.58 14.58 5.88
C HIS A 84 11.66 13.36 5.72
N ARG A 85 10.87 13.04 6.75
CA ARG A 85 9.89 11.94 6.68
C ARG A 85 8.79 12.21 5.64
N SER A 86 8.29 13.44 5.57
CA SER A 86 7.32 13.84 4.55
C SER A 86 7.92 13.76 3.14
N ASN A 87 9.18 14.17 2.97
CA ASN A 87 9.87 14.07 1.68
C ASN A 87 10.08 12.61 1.27
N LEU A 88 10.52 11.75 2.19
CA LEU A 88 10.67 10.30 1.93
C LEU A 88 9.34 9.67 1.55
N PHE A 89 8.25 10.04 2.23
CA PHE A 89 6.92 9.54 1.89
C PHE A 89 6.51 9.97 0.48
N GLY A 90 6.74 11.24 0.10
CA GLY A 90 6.49 11.72 -1.26
C GLY A 90 7.30 10.93 -2.30
N GLN A 91 8.59 10.70 -2.06
CA GLN A 91 9.43 9.91 -2.96
C GLN A 91 8.97 8.46 -3.09
N VAL A 92 8.49 7.85 -2.01
CA VAL A 92 7.93 6.49 -2.07
C VAL A 92 6.69 6.45 -2.95
N CYS A 93 5.76 7.41 -2.80
CA CYS A 93 4.58 7.48 -3.65
C CYS A 93 4.94 7.70 -5.13
N GLU A 94 5.89 8.60 -5.42
CA GLU A 94 6.37 8.84 -6.80
C GLU A 94 6.97 7.56 -7.42
N LEU A 95 7.79 6.83 -6.65
CA LEU A 95 8.39 5.57 -7.11
C LEU A 95 7.36 4.46 -7.28
N GLU A 96 6.32 4.41 -6.44
CA GLU A 96 5.21 3.45 -6.59
C GLU A 96 4.45 3.71 -7.90
N GLU A 97 4.11 4.96 -8.19
CA GLU A 97 3.46 5.36 -9.45
C GLU A 97 4.32 5.03 -10.68
N GLU A 98 5.63 5.32 -10.63
CA GLU A 98 6.56 4.99 -11.72
C GLU A 98 6.66 3.47 -11.92
N ASN A 99 6.73 2.69 -10.84
CA ASN A 99 6.82 1.24 -10.91
C ASN A 99 5.55 0.62 -11.50
N GLU A 100 4.36 1.12 -11.15
CA GLU A 100 3.12 0.70 -11.79
C GLU A 100 3.09 1.02 -13.28
N LYS A 101 3.55 2.22 -13.67
CA LYS A 101 3.66 2.62 -15.08
C LYS A 101 4.59 1.68 -15.85
N LEU A 102 5.78 1.42 -15.32
CA LEU A 102 6.76 0.52 -15.94
C LEU A 102 6.25 -0.91 -16.04
N LYS A 103 5.52 -1.41 -15.04
CA LYS A 103 4.86 -2.72 -15.12
C LYS A 103 3.85 -2.80 -16.25
N LYS A 104 3.04 -1.75 -16.44
CA LYS A 104 2.07 -1.66 -17.55
C LYS A 104 2.80 -1.63 -18.91
N GLU A 105 3.82 -0.80 -19.05
CA GLU A 105 4.64 -0.72 -20.28
C GLU A 105 5.30 -2.07 -20.60
N LEU A 106 5.86 -2.75 -19.58
CA LEU A 106 6.51 -4.05 -19.75
C LEU A 106 5.51 -5.17 -20.10
N ALA A 107 4.28 -5.10 -19.58
CA ALA A 107 3.21 -6.02 -19.94
C ALA A 107 2.81 -5.85 -21.42
N ILE A 108 2.67 -4.60 -21.89
CA ILE A 108 2.39 -4.28 -23.29
C ILE A 108 3.53 -4.72 -24.20
N PHE A 109 4.78 -4.45 -23.82
CA PHE A 109 5.95 -4.85 -24.61
C PHE A 109 6.05 -6.37 -24.78
N LYS A 110 5.70 -7.14 -23.74
CA LYS A 110 5.70 -8.62 -23.79
C LYS A 110 4.51 -9.19 -24.55
N ASN A 111 3.39 -8.47 -24.60
CA ASN A 111 2.17 -8.94 -25.22
C ASN A 111 1.47 -7.78 -25.96
N PRO A 112 1.61 -7.70 -27.30
CA PRO A 112 1.09 -6.58 -28.07
C PRO A 112 -0.45 -6.51 -28.06
N TYR A 113 -1.14 -7.61 -27.73
CA TYR A 113 -2.61 -7.65 -27.66
C TYR A 113 -3.16 -6.99 -26.39
N MET A 114 -2.30 -6.57 -25.44
CA MET A 114 -2.74 -5.90 -24.21
C MET A 114 -3.37 -4.53 -24.45
N GLU A 115 -3.05 -3.88 -25.57
CA GLU A 115 -3.63 -2.60 -25.96
C GLU A 115 -4.98 -2.74 -26.66
N TRP A 116 -5.33 -3.95 -27.11
CA TRP A 116 -6.57 -4.20 -27.84
C TRP A 116 -7.80 -4.11 -26.91
N SER A 117 -8.97 -3.86 -27.50
CA SER A 117 -10.23 -3.96 -26.75
C SER A 117 -10.55 -5.43 -26.49
N LEU A 118 -11.41 -5.71 -25.49
CA LEU A 118 -11.79 -7.09 -25.20
C LEU A 118 -12.44 -7.76 -26.41
N GLY A 119 -13.27 -7.04 -27.17
CA GLY A 119 -13.89 -7.54 -28.40
C GLY A 119 -12.86 -7.88 -29.48
N ASP A 120 -11.88 -7.02 -29.72
CA ASP A 120 -10.82 -7.28 -30.70
C ASP A 120 -10.01 -8.54 -30.35
N ILE A 121 -9.76 -8.75 -29.04
CA ILE A 121 -9.04 -9.94 -28.56
C ILE A 121 -9.90 -11.20 -28.72
N GLU A 122 -11.20 -11.11 -28.41
CA GLU A 122 -12.15 -12.23 -28.53
C GLU A 122 -12.34 -12.68 -29.99
N ASP A 123 -12.48 -11.71 -30.90
CA ASP A 123 -12.62 -11.97 -32.34
C ASP A 123 -11.36 -12.67 -32.90
N GLU A 124 -10.17 -12.16 -32.57
CA GLU A 124 -8.92 -12.77 -33.02
C GLU A 124 -8.69 -14.15 -32.37
N LEU A 125 -9.06 -14.32 -31.10
CA LEU A 125 -8.98 -15.62 -30.44
C LEU A 125 -9.92 -16.64 -31.10
N PHE A 126 -11.09 -16.21 -31.56
CA PHE A 126 -12.01 -17.05 -32.33
C PHE A 126 -11.37 -17.50 -33.65
N GLU A 127 -10.78 -16.59 -34.43
CA GLU A 127 -10.08 -16.95 -35.67
C GLU A 127 -8.91 -17.92 -35.44
N VAL A 128 -8.13 -17.70 -34.38
CA VAL A 128 -7.02 -18.59 -34.01
C VAL A 128 -7.54 -19.98 -33.64
N LYS A 129 -8.67 -20.08 -32.92
CA LYS A 129 -9.30 -21.36 -32.58
C LYS A 129 -9.81 -22.09 -33.82
N GLU A 130 -10.43 -21.38 -34.76
CA GLU A 130 -10.88 -21.99 -36.03
C GLU A 130 -9.70 -22.58 -36.81
N LYS A 131 -8.59 -21.84 -36.94
CA LYS A 131 -7.37 -22.33 -37.60
C LYS A 131 -6.81 -23.59 -36.93
N ILE A 132 -6.76 -23.63 -35.60
CA ILE A 132 -6.32 -24.83 -34.85
C ILE A 132 -7.19 -26.04 -35.19
N VAL A 133 -8.51 -25.86 -35.26
CA VAL A 133 -9.47 -26.94 -35.59
C VAL A 133 -9.30 -27.38 -37.04
N GLU A 134 -9.15 -26.46 -37.99
CA GLU A 134 -8.92 -26.78 -39.40
C GLU A 134 -7.61 -27.56 -39.60
N ASP A 135 -6.52 -27.14 -38.95
CA ASP A 135 -5.23 -27.82 -38.99
C ASP A 135 -5.31 -29.24 -38.41
N PHE A 136 -6.03 -29.39 -37.30
CA PHE A 136 -6.28 -30.70 -36.69
C PHE A 136 -7.04 -31.62 -37.65
N LEU A 137 -8.09 -31.12 -38.31
CA LEU A 137 -8.85 -31.91 -39.28
C LEU A 137 -8.00 -32.30 -40.50
N ARG A 138 -7.13 -31.41 -40.99
CA ARG A 138 -6.21 -31.71 -42.11
C ARG A 138 -5.21 -32.80 -41.75
N GLU A 139 -4.64 -32.78 -40.55
CA GLU A 139 -3.74 -33.82 -40.03
C GLU A 139 -4.40 -35.22 -40.03
N PHE A 140 -5.70 -35.28 -39.76
CA PHE A 140 -6.44 -36.55 -39.79
C PHE A 140 -6.67 -37.08 -41.21
N VAL A 141 -6.70 -36.22 -42.21
CA VAL A 141 -6.99 -36.57 -43.61
C VAL A 141 -5.71 -36.89 -44.38
N ASP A 142 -4.64 -36.11 -44.24
CA ASP A 142 -3.40 -36.25 -45.00
C ASP A 142 -2.15 -36.32 -44.09
N LYS A 143 -1.73 -37.54 -43.74
CA LYS A 143 -0.57 -37.80 -42.84
C LYS A 143 0.81 -37.46 -43.42
N GLU A 144 0.92 -37.19 -44.73
CA GLU A 144 2.20 -37.09 -45.44
C GLU A 144 2.80 -35.68 -45.53
N ILE A 145 2.07 -34.64 -45.12
CA ILE A 145 2.54 -33.24 -45.16
C ILE A 145 2.88 -32.79 -43.72
N TRP A 146 3.99 -33.27 -43.15
CA TRP A 146 4.16 -33.16 -41.67
C TRP A 146 5.46 -32.54 -41.14
N GLU A 147 6.47 -32.29 -41.97
CA GLU A 147 7.76 -31.79 -41.46
C GLU A 147 7.95 -30.27 -41.61
N ASN A 148 7.17 -29.59 -42.46
CA ASN A 148 7.27 -28.13 -42.68
C ASN A 148 6.26 -27.29 -41.86
N GLU A 149 5.28 -27.89 -41.19
CA GLU A 149 4.22 -27.16 -40.46
C GLU A 149 4.48 -26.98 -38.96
N ARG A 150 5.57 -27.53 -38.43
CA ARG A 150 5.89 -27.47 -37.00
C ARG A 150 6.09 -26.03 -36.50
N ASP A 151 6.72 -25.19 -37.31
CA ASP A 151 6.95 -23.78 -36.98
C ASP A 151 5.64 -22.98 -37.02
N TYR A 152 4.73 -23.32 -37.94
CA TYR A 152 3.41 -22.70 -38.03
C TYR A 152 2.55 -22.99 -36.79
N ARG A 153 2.47 -24.26 -36.36
CA ARG A 153 1.74 -24.65 -35.14
C ARG A 153 2.28 -23.94 -33.90
N LYS A 154 3.60 -23.79 -33.82
CA LYS A 154 4.23 -23.07 -32.72
C LYS A 154 3.81 -21.59 -32.70
N ILE A 155 3.78 -20.93 -33.85
CA ILE A 155 3.33 -19.53 -33.97
C ILE A 155 1.85 -19.39 -33.58
N VAL A 156 0.98 -20.30 -34.05
CA VAL A 156 -0.45 -20.29 -33.72
C VAL A 156 -0.68 -20.50 -32.22
N GLN A 157 0.06 -21.43 -31.60
CA GLN A 157 0.01 -21.71 -30.17
C GLN A 157 0.51 -20.51 -29.35
N GLU A 158 1.67 -19.94 -29.70
CA GLU A 158 2.22 -18.74 -29.03
C GLU A 158 1.23 -17.56 -29.12
N LYS A 159 0.59 -17.37 -30.28
CA LYS A 159 -0.43 -16.34 -30.47
C LYS A 159 -1.66 -16.59 -29.59
N TYR A 160 -2.16 -17.82 -29.53
CA TYR A 160 -3.28 -18.21 -28.66
C TYR A 160 -2.98 -17.93 -27.18
N GLU A 161 -1.78 -18.27 -26.72
CA GLU A 161 -1.35 -18.03 -25.33
C GLU A 161 -1.29 -16.55 -25.00
N LEU A 162 -0.74 -15.72 -25.90
CA LEU A 162 -0.70 -14.27 -25.71
C LEU A 162 -2.11 -13.65 -25.69
N LEU A 163 -3.00 -14.04 -26.60
CA LEU A 163 -4.39 -13.54 -26.61
C LEU A 163 -5.14 -13.95 -25.32
N SER A 164 -4.96 -15.20 -24.87
CA SER A 164 -5.56 -15.70 -23.62
C SER A 164 -5.06 -14.94 -22.39
N GLN A 165 -3.76 -14.65 -22.32
CA GLN A 165 -3.18 -13.82 -21.25
C GLN A 165 -3.74 -12.40 -21.26
N ALA A 166 -3.98 -11.82 -22.45
CA ALA A 166 -4.54 -10.49 -22.58
C ALA A 166 -6.00 -10.41 -22.09
N ILE A 167 -6.82 -11.45 -22.34
CA ILE A 167 -8.18 -11.55 -21.79
C ILE A 167 -8.16 -11.58 -20.26
N ILE A 168 -7.32 -12.44 -19.66
CA ILE A 168 -7.22 -12.55 -18.19
C ILE A 168 -6.86 -11.20 -17.58
N TYR A 169 -5.85 -10.53 -18.14
CA TYR A 169 -5.44 -9.21 -17.68
C TYR A 169 -6.56 -8.16 -17.74
N LYS A 170 -7.34 -8.14 -18.83
CA LYS A 170 -8.47 -7.20 -18.98
C LYS A 170 -9.60 -7.49 -18.00
N GLN A 171 -9.90 -8.75 -17.74
CA GLN A 171 -10.93 -9.16 -16.79
C GLN A 171 -10.52 -8.85 -15.34
N GLU A 172 -9.28 -9.16 -14.94
CA GLU A 172 -8.75 -8.85 -13.61
C GLU A 172 -8.65 -7.32 -13.38
N GLY A 173 -8.29 -6.55 -14.41
CA GLY A 173 -8.28 -5.08 -14.35
C GLY A 173 -9.67 -4.45 -14.16
N LEU A 174 -10.73 -5.09 -14.68
CA LEU A 174 -12.12 -4.65 -14.48
C LEU A 174 -12.63 -4.99 -13.07
N GLU A 175 -12.26 -6.15 -12.54
CA GLU A 175 -12.64 -6.57 -11.18
C GLU A 175 -11.87 -5.82 -10.07
N GLY A 176 -10.61 -5.46 -10.32
CA GLY A 176 -9.81 -4.61 -9.43
C GLY A 176 -10.38 -3.20 -9.25
N GLY A 177 -10.90 -2.58 -10.33
CA GLY A 177 -11.53 -1.26 -10.27
C GLY A 177 -12.90 -1.22 -9.59
N LEU A 178 -13.62 -2.35 -9.56
CA LEU A 178 -14.91 -2.47 -8.87
C LEU A 178 -14.75 -2.61 -7.34
N ASN A 179 -13.62 -3.11 -6.85
CA ASN A 179 -13.37 -3.22 -5.41
C ASN A 179 -12.84 -1.92 -4.77
N GLU A 180 -12.23 -1.02 -5.54
CA GLU A 180 -11.78 0.29 -5.04
C GLU A 180 -12.92 1.32 -4.91
N THR A 181 -14.02 1.14 -5.66
CA THR A 181 -15.16 2.06 -5.64
C THR A 181 -16.16 1.81 -4.50
N TYR A 182 -16.04 0.71 -3.74
CA TYR A 182 -16.96 0.37 -2.64
C TYR A 182 -16.39 0.54 -1.22
N ASN A 183 -15.14 1.01 -1.07
CA ASN A 183 -14.52 1.24 0.26
C ASN A 183 -14.06 2.70 0.50
N SER A 184 -14.56 3.67 -0.27
CA SER A 184 -14.31 5.11 -0.07
C SER A 184 -15.44 5.82 0.68
#